data_AF-A0AAJ4ACE8-F1
#
_entry.id   AF-A0AAJ4ACE8-F1
#
_cell.length_a   1.000
_cell.length_b   1.000
_cell.length_c   1.000
_cell.angle_alpha   90.00
_cell.angle_beta   90.00
_cell.angle_gamma   90.00
#
_symmetry.space_group_name_H-M   'P 1'
#
loop_
_entity.id
_entity.type
_entity.pdbx_description
1 polymer ?
#
loop_
_entity_poly.entity_id
_entity_poly.type
_entity_poly.pdbx_seq_one_letter_code
_entity_poly.pdbx_strand_id
1 'polypeptide(L)'
;MGAVVESSPSASLKKALDQNNTKELLTRWAEQSFFTLFATDHSGIERVAFVQYGPDQAAIVTLDQQEAEDLVSAVAEHNPSAKPFIKTLPLWEIARLAHSDGGIVTWHQQGTVLEGGPLAALGHMALATSEEGGDRYYKITTLPLEGEGAEELAPGCLQHWNDEGEDADTDTLRLIYDDTVDWQGNPMLPDLPESAVPRSSLSDGERRIFDRWAKPVLGRHVPLTRDQNASHQPRLSAVETMPPALLATAQQFYELLEERLFNQSSGLKLEVAPTTITPIAVDDDGNEYEEEPVGAIRFAVQYMQQSRFGAGITSLKLYEETLRVEEVERMPYRLPQAPGLHPLPDALRGLFLRHISWRLCVLSRRLEDGLFFLGGHLQDLLSAQPDNSDSRFFSDPEDERFPFLAGFRCGENLVPVLVLGMQDGSYVCRPQQDVELDEEQVATELQQRELVVVDGVMTLWDALGSIVVPPALIEYPEPWYNGVRMSLDQTVSQTIRSLALLSFASQDDDTSGPAVSENRDNASDGKLLLKWMGAAAIVFVFVMILVGY
;
A
#
# COMPACT_ATOMS: atom_id res chain seq x y z
N MET A 1 44.59 -29.88 -28.53
CA MET A 1 43.31 -29.19 -28.76
C MET A 1 42.26 -29.94 -27.96
N GLY A 2 42.01 -29.53 -26.73
CA GLY A 2 40.95 -30.11 -25.90
C GLY A 2 39.62 -29.54 -26.37
N ALA A 3 38.70 -30.41 -26.76
CA ALA A 3 37.31 -30.03 -26.99
C ALA A 3 36.75 -29.51 -25.66
N VAL A 4 36.34 -28.24 -25.64
CA VAL A 4 35.52 -27.70 -24.56
C VAL A 4 34.20 -28.46 -24.65
N VAL A 5 33.97 -29.36 -23.71
CA VAL A 5 32.67 -30.01 -23.54
C VAL A 5 31.73 -28.91 -23.07
N GLU A 6 30.89 -28.39 -23.96
CA GLU A 6 29.78 -27.53 -23.57
C GLU A 6 28.90 -28.34 -22.62
N SER A 7 28.82 -27.91 -21.35
CA SER A 7 27.93 -28.52 -20.37
C SER A 7 26.49 -28.45 -20.90
N SER A 8 25.71 -29.51 -20.71
CA SER A 8 24.31 -29.52 -21.14
C SER A 8 23.56 -28.27 -20.61
N PRO A 9 22.63 -27.69 -21.38
CA PRO A 9 21.89 -26.49 -20.96
C PRO A 9 21.29 -26.64 -19.56
N SER A 10 20.66 -27.80 -19.29
CA SER A 10 20.15 -28.17 -17.96
C SER A 10 21.21 -28.12 -16.85
N ALA A 11 22.40 -28.69 -17.08
CA ALA A 11 23.48 -28.67 -16.09
C ALA A 11 24.00 -27.25 -15.83
N SER A 12 24.02 -26.40 -16.86
CA SER A 12 24.43 -25.00 -16.72
C SER A 12 23.38 -24.16 -15.95
N LEU A 13 22.08 -24.35 -16.21
CA LEU A 13 21.02 -23.70 -15.44
C LEU A 13 21.06 -24.17 -13.98
N LYS A 14 21.15 -25.47 -13.76
CA LYS A 14 21.26 -26.05 -12.41
C LYS A 14 22.45 -25.49 -11.65
N LYS A 15 23.61 -25.37 -12.29
CA LYS A 15 24.78 -24.74 -11.68
C LYS A 15 24.53 -23.28 -11.30
N ALA A 16 23.87 -22.50 -12.17
CA ALA A 16 23.53 -21.10 -11.86
C ALA A 16 22.57 -21.00 -10.65
N LEU A 17 21.60 -21.92 -10.54
CA LEU A 17 20.68 -22.01 -9.41
C LEU A 17 21.38 -22.42 -8.12
N ASP A 18 22.20 -23.48 -8.17
CA ASP A 18 22.97 -23.99 -7.02
C ASP A 18 23.96 -22.93 -6.48
N GLN A 19 24.42 -22.02 -7.34
CA GLN A 19 25.33 -20.93 -7.00
C GLN A 19 24.62 -19.60 -6.69
N ASN A 20 23.29 -19.56 -6.79
CA ASN A 20 22.48 -18.35 -6.69
C ASN A 20 23.00 -17.20 -7.58
N ASN A 21 23.45 -17.52 -8.79
CA ASN A 21 24.08 -16.58 -9.72
C ASN A 21 23.02 -15.78 -10.49
N THR A 22 22.42 -14.78 -9.83
CA THR A 22 21.37 -13.92 -10.39
C THR A 22 21.78 -13.28 -11.72
N LYS A 23 23.06 -12.88 -11.87
CA LYS A 23 23.59 -12.32 -13.11
C LYS A 23 23.46 -13.30 -14.27
N GLU A 24 23.90 -14.55 -14.10
CA GLU A 24 23.79 -15.57 -15.14
C GLU A 24 22.33 -15.91 -15.46
N LEU A 25 21.47 -15.97 -14.43
CA LEU A 25 20.02 -16.20 -14.62
C LEU A 25 19.40 -15.10 -15.50
N LEU A 26 19.65 -13.82 -15.19
CA LEU A 26 19.04 -12.69 -15.91
C LEU A 26 19.66 -12.44 -17.30
N THR A 27 20.95 -12.71 -17.48
CA THR A 27 21.63 -12.48 -18.77
C THR A 27 21.42 -13.60 -19.78
N ARG A 28 21.47 -14.86 -19.32
CA ARG A 28 21.50 -16.02 -20.21
C ARG A 28 20.16 -16.75 -20.28
N TRP A 29 19.47 -16.86 -19.15
CA TRP A 29 18.32 -17.76 -19.02
C TRP A 29 16.99 -17.05 -19.17
N ALA A 30 16.87 -15.80 -18.74
CA ALA A 30 15.62 -15.04 -18.77
C ALA A 30 14.92 -15.09 -20.15
N GLU A 31 15.64 -14.76 -21.23
CA GLU A 31 15.08 -14.70 -22.59
C GLU A 31 15.10 -16.06 -23.32
N GLN A 32 15.65 -17.12 -22.72
CA GLN A 32 15.64 -18.45 -23.32
C GLN A 32 14.19 -18.93 -23.42
N SER A 33 13.74 -19.24 -24.62
CA SER A 33 12.40 -19.76 -24.88
C SER A 33 12.29 -21.23 -24.51
N PHE A 34 11.22 -21.59 -23.82
CA PHE A 34 10.83 -22.95 -23.45
C PHE A 34 9.42 -23.25 -23.95
N PHE A 35 9.17 -24.53 -24.24
CA PHE A 35 7.82 -25.06 -24.39
C PHE A 35 7.24 -25.33 -23.01
N THR A 36 6.00 -24.89 -22.79
CA THR A 36 5.26 -25.13 -21.54
C THR A 36 3.78 -25.39 -21.85
N LEU A 37 3.08 -26.01 -20.89
CA LEU A 37 1.68 -26.40 -21.04
C LEU A 37 0.74 -25.29 -20.58
N PHE A 38 -0.30 -25.05 -21.37
CA PHE A 38 -1.41 -24.17 -21.05
C PHE A 38 -2.73 -24.93 -21.15
N ALA A 39 -3.74 -24.46 -20.45
CA ALA A 39 -5.12 -24.93 -20.57
C ALA A 39 -6.08 -23.74 -20.57
N THR A 40 -7.23 -23.90 -21.21
CA THR A 40 -8.30 -22.90 -21.18
C THR A 40 -9.24 -23.19 -20.03
N ASP A 41 -9.44 -22.22 -19.14
CA ASP A 41 -10.38 -22.35 -18.03
C ASP A 41 -11.85 -22.20 -18.48
N HIS A 42 -12.79 -22.34 -17.52
CA HIS A 42 -14.22 -22.26 -17.78
C HIS A 42 -14.68 -20.88 -18.28
N SER A 43 -13.88 -19.83 -18.07
CA SER A 43 -14.11 -18.48 -18.57
C SER A 43 -13.47 -18.22 -19.94
N GLY A 44 -12.82 -19.22 -20.55
CA GLY A 44 -12.17 -19.08 -21.85
C GLY A 44 -10.75 -18.50 -21.77
N ILE A 45 -10.19 -18.34 -20.57
CA ILE A 45 -8.87 -17.72 -20.34
C ILE A 45 -7.80 -18.80 -20.39
N GLU A 46 -6.73 -18.53 -21.13
CA GLU A 46 -5.57 -19.43 -21.25
C GLU A 46 -4.65 -19.26 -20.03
N ARG A 47 -4.47 -20.31 -19.22
CA ARG A 47 -3.60 -20.31 -18.04
C ARG A 47 -2.52 -21.37 -18.14
N VAL A 48 -1.43 -21.19 -17.41
CA VAL A 48 -0.42 -22.25 -17.25
C VAL A 48 -1.07 -23.48 -16.63
N ALA A 49 -0.87 -24.64 -17.25
CA ALA A 49 -1.35 -25.91 -16.73
C ALA A 49 -0.32 -26.45 -15.73
N PHE A 50 -0.61 -26.28 -14.44
CA PHE A 50 0.22 -26.81 -13.37
C PHE A 50 0.02 -28.31 -13.19
N VAL A 51 1.12 -29.02 -12.90
CA VAL A 51 1.12 -30.44 -12.56
C VAL A 51 1.63 -30.60 -11.13
N GLN A 52 1.05 -31.52 -10.37
CA GLN A 52 1.53 -31.83 -9.02
C GLN A 52 2.97 -32.37 -9.07
N TYR A 53 3.88 -31.71 -8.36
CA TYR A 53 5.29 -32.11 -8.21
C TYR A 53 5.65 -32.14 -6.72
N GLY A 54 5.63 -33.33 -6.12
CA GLY A 54 5.78 -33.46 -4.67
C GLY A 54 4.62 -32.76 -3.93
N PRO A 55 4.88 -31.88 -2.94
CA PRO A 55 3.85 -31.08 -2.28
C PRO A 55 3.40 -29.85 -3.12
N ASP A 56 4.17 -29.47 -4.14
CA ASP A 56 3.99 -28.20 -4.86
C ASP A 56 3.28 -28.39 -6.22
N GLN A 57 2.84 -27.26 -6.79
CA GLN A 57 2.31 -27.16 -8.14
C GLN A 57 3.40 -26.64 -9.08
N ALA A 58 3.68 -27.35 -10.18
CA ALA A 58 4.79 -27.01 -11.06
C ALA A 58 4.34 -26.71 -12.49
N ALA A 59 4.82 -25.59 -13.03
CA ALA A 59 4.84 -25.34 -14.45
C ALA A 59 5.99 -26.15 -15.08
N ILE A 60 5.65 -27.04 -16.01
CA ILE A 60 6.64 -27.89 -16.67
C ILE A 60 7.22 -27.14 -17.88
N VAL A 61 8.54 -27.16 -18.01
CA VAL A 61 9.26 -26.59 -19.16
C VAL A 61 10.16 -27.63 -19.84
N THR A 62 10.29 -27.50 -21.15
CA THR A 62 11.29 -28.24 -21.95
C THR A 62 11.77 -27.41 -23.14
N LEU A 63 12.94 -27.74 -23.68
CA LEU A 63 13.46 -27.19 -24.93
C LEU A 63 13.11 -28.07 -26.14
N ASP A 64 12.62 -29.30 -25.92
CA ASP A 64 12.25 -30.23 -26.97
C ASP A 64 10.73 -30.18 -27.21
N GLN A 65 10.33 -29.86 -28.44
CA GLN A 65 8.93 -29.81 -28.83
C GLN A 65 8.25 -31.18 -28.72
N GLN A 66 8.96 -32.27 -29.04
CA GLN A 66 8.39 -33.61 -28.99
C GLN A 66 8.08 -34.01 -27.54
N GLU A 67 8.97 -33.69 -26.60
CA GLU A 67 8.73 -33.92 -25.17
C GLU A 67 7.49 -33.14 -24.66
N ALA A 68 7.28 -31.92 -25.16
CA ALA A 68 6.10 -31.13 -24.82
C ALA A 68 4.80 -31.73 -25.39
N GLU A 69 4.84 -32.27 -26.61
CA GLU A 69 3.70 -32.95 -27.25
C GLU A 69 3.34 -34.27 -26.54
N ASP A 70 4.35 -35.00 -26.09
CA ASP A 70 4.19 -36.21 -25.29
C ASP A 70 3.54 -35.88 -23.93
N LEU A 71 3.92 -34.77 -23.30
CA LEU A 71 3.31 -34.26 -22.07
C LEU A 71 1.83 -33.88 -22.24
N VAL A 72 1.48 -33.18 -23.33
CA VAL A 72 0.07 -32.86 -23.64
C VAL A 72 -0.75 -34.13 -23.75
N SER A 73 -0.23 -35.14 -24.46
CA SER A 73 -0.89 -36.43 -24.64
C SER A 73 -1.09 -37.13 -23.30
N ALA A 74 -0.06 -37.16 -22.46
CA ALA A 74 -0.14 -37.76 -21.12
C ALA A 74 -1.17 -37.04 -20.22
N VAL A 75 -1.22 -35.72 -20.21
CA VAL A 75 -2.19 -34.96 -19.40
C VAL A 75 -3.62 -35.17 -19.91
N ALA A 76 -3.83 -35.19 -21.23
CA ALA A 76 -5.13 -35.43 -21.83
C ALA A 76 -5.64 -36.87 -21.58
N GLU A 77 -4.76 -37.86 -21.52
CA GLU A 77 -5.11 -39.24 -21.17
C GLU A 77 -5.58 -39.37 -19.70
N HIS A 78 -4.91 -38.68 -18.77
CA HIS A 78 -5.24 -38.73 -17.34
C HIS A 78 -6.42 -37.84 -16.97
N ASN A 79 -6.67 -36.78 -17.73
CA ASN A 79 -7.79 -35.87 -17.54
C ASN A 79 -8.41 -35.49 -18.89
N PRO A 80 -9.33 -36.30 -19.44
CA PRO A 80 -9.93 -36.06 -20.76
C PRO A 80 -10.72 -34.75 -20.86
N SER A 81 -11.12 -34.17 -19.72
CA SER A 81 -11.76 -32.85 -19.67
C SER A 81 -10.77 -31.69 -19.74
N ALA A 82 -9.51 -31.89 -19.35
CA ALA A 82 -8.47 -30.91 -19.57
C ALA A 82 -8.10 -30.92 -21.07
N LYS A 83 -8.10 -29.74 -21.69
CA LYS A 83 -7.64 -29.55 -23.07
C LYS A 83 -6.30 -28.81 -23.05
N PRO A 84 -5.21 -29.45 -22.61
CA PRO A 84 -3.92 -28.81 -22.57
C PRO A 84 -3.38 -28.58 -23.99
N PHE A 85 -2.60 -27.53 -24.17
CA PHE A 85 -1.89 -27.21 -25.40
C PHE A 85 -0.55 -26.55 -25.07
N ILE A 86 0.35 -26.45 -26.06
CA ILE A 86 1.72 -25.98 -25.87
C ILE A 86 1.80 -24.50 -26.26
N LYS A 87 2.53 -23.73 -25.45
CA LYS A 87 3.03 -22.41 -25.83
C LYS A 87 4.55 -22.34 -25.68
N THR A 88 5.16 -21.51 -26.51
CA THR A 88 6.57 -21.17 -26.40
C THR A 88 6.68 -19.80 -25.75
N LEU A 89 7.31 -19.73 -24.57
CA LEU A 89 7.48 -18.50 -23.80
C LEU A 89 8.91 -18.39 -23.27
N PRO A 90 9.44 -17.17 -23.08
CA PRO A 90 10.72 -16.98 -22.40
C PRO A 90 10.61 -17.39 -20.93
N LEU A 91 11.72 -17.88 -20.36
CA LEU A 91 11.74 -18.39 -18.98
C LEU A 91 11.31 -17.34 -17.95
N TRP A 92 11.63 -16.06 -18.15
CA TRP A 92 11.21 -14.99 -17.25
C TRP A 92 9.68 -14.89 -17.14
N GLU A 93 8.94 -15.07 -18.24
CA GLU A 93 7.49 -14.96 -18.25
C GLU A 93 6.85 -16.18 -17.55
N ILE A 94 7.39 -17.37 -17.80
CA ILE A 94 6.98 -18.61 -17.12
C ILE A 94 7.24 -18.51 -15.61
N ALA A 95 8.41 -18.00 -15.22
CA ALA A 95 8.77 -17.76 -13.82
C ALA A 95 7.82 -16.75 -13.17
N ARG A 96 7.51 -15.65 -13.87
CA ARG A 96 6.55 -14.63 -13.41
C ARG A 96 5.18 -15.24 -13.17
N LEU A 97 4.67 -16.06 -14.09
CA LEU A 97 3.38 -16.76 -13.97
C LEU A 97 3.37 -17.76 -12.82
N ALA A 98 4.38 -18.63 -12.73
CA ALA A 98 4.50 -19.63 -11.68
C ALA A 98 4.57 -18.97 -10.28
N HIS A 99 5.43 -17.97 -10.11
CA HIS A 99 5.53 -17.22 -8.85
C HIS A 99 4.21 -16.55 -8.47
N SER A 100 3.53 -15.97 -9.46
CA SER A 100 2.27 -15.25 -9.27
C SER A 100 1.11 -16.15 -8.85
N ASP A 101 1.14 -17.42 -9.26
CA ASP A 101 0.11 -18.43 -8.94
C ASP A 101 0.54 -19.37 -7.79
N GLY A 102 1.66 -19.07 -7.10
CA GLY A 102 2.15 -19.83 -5.95
C GLY A 102 2.75 -21.20 -6.30
N GLY A 103 3.18 -21.38 -7.55
CA GLY A 103 3.84 -22.59 -8.03
C GLY A 103 5.34 -22.44 -8.23
N ILE A 104 5.96 -23.52 -8.72
CA ILE A 104 7.37 -23.61 -9.09
C ILE A 104 7.52 -23.84 -10.59
N VAL A 105 8.74 -23.76 -11.12
CA VAL A 105 9.05 -24.18 -12.50
C VAL A 105 9.96 -25.40 -12.46
N THR A 106 9.65 -26.45 -13.22
CA THR A 106 10.48 -27.65 -13.31
C THR A 106 10.84 -28.01 -14.74
N TRP A 107 12.10 -28.33 -14.99
CA TRP A 107 12.55 -28.83 -16.28
C TRP A 107 12.25 -30.31 -16.41
N HIS A 108 11.38 -30.64 -17.36
CA HIS A 108 10.95 -32.01 -17.65
C HIS A 108 12.13 -32.96 -17.82
N GLN A 109 12.09 -34.12 -17.13
CA GLN A 109 13.10 -35.20 -17.17
C GLN A 109 14.54 -34.82 -16.79
N GLN A 110 14.80 -33.56 -16.44
CA GLN A 110 16.13 -33.04 -16.12
C GLN A 110 16.35 -32.82 -14.63
N GLY A 111 15.28 -32.79 -13.82
CA GLY A 111 15.35 -32.66 -12.36
C GLY A 111 15.86 -31.30 -11.88
N THR A 112 15.81 -30.29 -12.73
CA THR A 112 16.10 -28.90 -12.36
C THR A 112 14.82 -28.22 -11.91
N VAL A 113 14.84 -27.61 -10.73
CA VAL A 113 13.69 -26.94 -10.11
C VAL A 113 14.06 -25.49 -9.83
N LEU A 114 13.17 -24.58 -10.22
CA LEU A 114 13.26 -23.15 -9.98
C LEU A 114 12.14 -22.77 -9.00
N GLU A 115 12.54 -22.38 -7.80
CA GLU A 115 11.67 -22.04 -6.68
C GLU A 115 12.26 -20.89 -5.85
N GLY A 116 11.47 -20.31 -4.95
CA GLY A 116 11.95 -19.30 -3.99
C GLY A 116 12.60 -18.06 -4.63
N GLY A 117 13.77 -17.66 -4.11
CA GLY A 117 14.50 -16.45 -4.53
C GLY A 117 14.83 -16.41 -6.03
N PRO A 118 15.47 -17.46 -6.61
CA PRO A 118 15.75 -17.51 -8.04
C PRO A 118 14.50 -17.40 -8.93
N LEU A 119 13.38 -18.01 -8.52
CA LEU A 119 12.10 -17.89 -9.24
C LEU A 119 11.60 -16.44 -9.23
N ALA A 120 11.64 -15.81 -8.05
CA ALA A 120 11.26 -14.41 -7.89
C ALA A 120 12.17 -13.47 -8.70
N ALA A 121 13.47 -13.72 -8.70
CA ALA A 121 14.45 -12.95 -9.46
C ALA A 121 14.18 -13.04 -10.97
N LEU A 122 14.01 -14.25 -11.52
CA LEU A 122 13.70 -14.42 -12.95
C LEU A 122 12.35 -13.81 -13.34
N GLY A 123 11.35 -13.85 -12.46
CA GLY A 123 10.01 -13.35 -12.75
C GLY A 123 9.86 -11.82 -12.63
N HIS A 124 10.62 -11.18 -11.73
CA HIS A 124 10.38 -9.79 -11.33
C HIS A 124 11.63 -8.90 -11.30
N MET A 125 12.80 -9.42 -11.66
CA MET A 125 14.00 -8.60 -11.81
C MET A 125 14.44 -8.52 -13.27
N ALA A 126 15.09 -7.41 -13.59
CA ALA A 126 15.73 -7.18 -14.88
C ALA A 126 17.15 -6.66 -14.68
N LEU A 127 18.03 -7.04 -15.59
CA LEU A 127 19.38 -6.50 -15.66
C LEU A 127 19.46 -5.45 -16.78
N ALA A 128 19.93 -4.26 -16.45
CA ALA A 128 20.32 -3.24 -17.42
C ALA A 128 21.81 -2.97 -17.30
N THR A 129 22.50 -2.82 -18.43
CA THR A 129 23.87 -2.29 -18.44
C THR A 129 23.77 -0.77 -18.54
N SER A 130 24.32 -0.06 -17.55
CA SER A 130 24.37 1.40 -17.53
C SER A 130 25.26 1.92 -18.67
N GLU A 131 25.10 3.19 -19.03
CA GLU A 131 25.96 3.85 -20.02
C GLU A 131 27.44 3.89 -19.58
N GLU A 132 27.69 3.83 -18.27
CA GLU A 132 29.02 3.76 -17.66
C GLU A 132 29.61 2.34 -17.63
N GLY A 133 28.85 1.34 -18.12
CA GLY A 133 29.28 -0.06 -18.22
C GLY A 133 29.06 -0.91 -16.96
N GLY A 134 28.37 -0.38 -15.95
CA GLY A 134 27.99 -1.11 -14.74
C GLY A 134 26.66 -1.85 -14.91
N ASP A 135 26.53 -3.02 -14.28
CA ASP A 135 25.27 -3.77 -14.28
C ASP A 135 24.35 -3.26 -13.15
N ARG A 136 23.11 -2.88 -13.49
CA ARG A 136 22.07 -2.49 -12.55
C ARG A 136 20.95 -3.52 -12.52
N TYR A 137 20.48 -3.85 -11.31
CA TYR A 137 19.45 -4.85 -11.08
C TYR A 137 18.18 -4.16 -10.65
N TYR A 138 17.18 -4.12 -11.52
CA TYR A 138 15.90 -3.52 -11.19
C TYR A 138 14.90 -4.58 -10.81
N LYS A 139 14.36 -4.50 -9.59
CA LYS A 139 13.15 -5.20 -9.20
C LYS A 139 11.94 -4.37 -9.63
N ILE A 140 11.09 -4.95 -10.47
CA ILE A 140 10.04 -4.24 -11.18
C ILE A 140 8.67 -4.70 -10.68
N THR A 141 7.84 -3.74 -10.29
CA THR A 141 6.44 -3.97 -9.95
C THR A 141 5.55 -3.13 -10.87
N THR A 142 4.72 -3.79 -11.69
CA THR A 142 3.69 -3.08 -12.47
C THR A 142 2.57 -2.65 -11.54
N LEU A 143 2.09 -1.43 -11.69
CA LEU A 143 0.97 -0.90 -10.93
C LEU A 143 -0.33 -1.12 -11.73
N PRO A 144 -1.17 -2.10 -11.35
CA PRO A 144 -2.45 -2.33 -12.03
C PRO A 144 -3.38 -1.14 -11.80
N LEU A 145 -3.95 -0.63 -12.88
CA LEU A 145 -4.88 0.50 -12.86
C LEU A 145 -6.32 0.01 -13.08
N GLU A 146 -7.26 0.71 -12.47
CA GLU A 146 -8.70 0.54 -12.66
C GLU A 146 -9.40 1.90 -12.59
N GLY A 147 -10.72 1.93 -12.83
CA GLY A 147 -11.52 3.16 -12.85
C GLY A 147 -11.89 3.58 -14.27
N GLU A 148 -12.65 4.67 -14.39
CA GLU A 148 -13.12 5.15 -15.68
C GLU A 148 -11.95 5.61 -16.56
N GLY A 149 -11.81 5.01 -17.74
CA GLY A 149 -10.72 5.27 -18.68
C GLY A 149 -9.49 4.37 -18.52
N ALA A 150 -9.41 3.52 -17.48
CA ALA A 150 -8.25 2.64 -17.27
C ALA A 150 -8.07 1.59 -18.37
N GLU A 151 -9.16 1.20 -19.04
CA GLU A 151 -9.18 0.24 -20.14
C GLU A 151 -8.56 0.76 -21.45
N GLU A 152 -8.38 2.08 -21.58
CA GLU A 152 -7.67 2.70 -22.70
C GLU A 152 -6.14 2.73 -22.47
N LEU A 153 -5.69 2.45 -21.24
CA LEU A 153 -4.28 2.48 -20.89
C LEU A 153 -3.62 1.13 -21.16
N ALA A 154 -2.36 1.17 -21.63
CA ALA A 154 -1.57 -0.04 -21.76
C ALA A 154 -1.35 -0.70 -20.38
N PRO A 155 -1.45 -2.04 -20.28
CA PRO A 155 -1.08 -2.75 -19.06
C PRO A 155 0.35 -2.38 -18.63
N GLY A 156 0.59 -2.11 -17.35
CA GLY A 156 1.94 -1.76 -16.91
C GLY A 156 2.51 -0.48 -17.53
N CYS A 157 1.65 0.44 -18.00
CA CYS A 157 2.02 1.82 -18.35
C CYS A 157 2.59 2.61 -17.16
N LEU A 158 2.51 2.04 -15.96
CA LEU A 158 3.03 2.58 -14.72
C LEU A 158 3.76 1.48 -13.93
N GLN A 159 5.01 1.73 -13.53
CA GLN A 159 5.89 0.73 -12.93
C GLN A 159 6.74 1.32 -11.80
N HIS A 160 6.89 0.58 -10.69
CA HIS A 160 7.89 0.85 -9.65
C HIS A 160 9.15 0.03 -9.88
N TRP A 161 10.30 0.69 -9.90
CA TRP A 161 11.60 0.07 -10.08
C TRP A 161 12.46 0.33 -8.85
N ASN A 162 12.89 -0.73 -8.18
CA ASN A 162 13.86 -0.66 -7.10
C ASN A 162 15.23 -1.15 -7.58
N ASP A 163 16.30 -0.38 -7.39
CA ASP A 163 17.67 -0.83 -7.67
C ASP A 163 18.18 -1.69 -6.51
N GLU A 164 18.52 -2.93 -6.80
CA GLU A 164 18.99 -3.94 -5.83
C GLU A 164 20.48 -4.30 -6.07
N GLY A 165 21.23 -3.44 -6.77
CA GLY A 165 22.66 -3.61 -7.04
C GLY A 165 23.56 -3.51 -5.80
N GLU A 166 24.78 -4.09 -5.88
CA GLU A 166 25.76 -4.04 -4.76
C GLU A 166 26.27 -2.64 -4.44
N ASP A 167 26.28 -1.73 -5.44
CA ASP A 167 26.60 -0.31 -5.32
C ASP A 167 25.32 0.57 -5.33
N ALA A 168 24.14 -0.02 -5.20
CA ALA A 168 22.91 0.74 -5.19
C ALA A 168 22.82 1.55 -3.90
N ASP A 169 22.62 2.86 -4.04
CA ASP A 169 21.94 3.60 -2.99
C ASP A 169 20.57 2.93 -2.86
N THR A 170 20.39 2.18 -1.78
CA THR A 170 19.16 1.43 -1.41
C THR A 170 17.89 2.28 -1.34
N ASP A 171 18.00 3.57 -1.70
CA ASP A 171 17.02 4.64 -1.59
C ASP A 171 16.42 5.05 -2.96
N THR A 172 16.79 4.43 -4.07
CA THR A 172 16.32 4.85 -5.41
C THR A 172 15.15 4.04 -5.94
N LEU A 173 14.02 4.08 -5.21
CA LEU A 173 12.73 3.70 -5.78
C LEU A 173 12.35 4.72 -6.88
N ARG A 174 12.03 4.23 -8.08
CA ARG A 174 11.62 5.08 -9.21
C ARG A 174 10.25 4.67 -9.71
N LEU A 175 9.32 5.63 -9.74
CA LEU A 175 8.09 5.50 -10.50
C LEU A 175 8.37 5.86 -11.97
N ILE A 176 8.08 4.94 -12.87
CA ILE A 176 8.24 5.12 -14.31
C ILE A 176 6.89 5.03 -14.99
N TYR A 177 6.61 5.97 -15.90
CA TYR A 177 5.33 6.07 -16.60
C TYR A 177 5.48 6.15 -18.12
N ASP A 178 4.45 5.71 -18.85
CA ASP A 178 4.34 5.86 -20.30
C ASP A 178 3.95 7.31 -20.64
N ASP A 179 4.92 8.09 -21.10
CA ASP A 179 4.78 9.51 -21.42
C ASP A 179 4.10 9.79 -22.76
N THR A 180 3.54 8.76 -23.43
CA THR A 180 2.59 8.95 -24.54
C THR A 180 1.18 9.32 -24.06
N VAL A 181 0.91 9.15 -22.77
CA VAL A 181 -0.34 9.50 -22.09
C VAL A 181 -0.18 10.87 -21.41
N ASP A 182 -1.23 11.69 -21.43
CA ASP A 182 -1.23 13.03 -20.82
C ASP A 182 -1.49 12.97 -19.30
N TRP A 183 -0.51 12.48 -18.53
CA TRP A 183 -0.62 12.33 -17.08
C TRP A 183 -0.76 13.65 -16.31
N GLN A 184 -0.29 14.77 -16.86
CA GLN A 184 -0.30 16.07 -16.18
C GLN A 184 -1.53 16.92 -16.55
N GLY A 185 -2.05 16.79 -17.78
CA GLY A 185 -3.20 17.56 -18.25
C GLY A 185 -4.55 16.88 -18.03
N ASN A 186 -4.58 15.56 -17.82
CA ASN A 186 -5.82 14.80 -17.67
C ASN A 186 -6.19 14.56 -16.19
N PRO A 187 -7.22 15.25 -15.65
CA PRO A 187 -7.62 15.09 -14.24
C PRO A 187 -8.20 13.71 -13.94
N MET A 188 -8.56 12.91 -14.95
CA MET A 188 -9.03 11.53 -14.73
C MET A 188 -7.90 10.59 -14.33
N LEU A 189 -6.64 10.91 -14.66
CA LEU A 189 -5.49 10.09 -14.32
C LEU A 189 -5.01 10.33 -12.88
N PRO A 190 -4.30 9.36 -12.29
CA PRO A 190 -3.59 9.55 -11.02
C PRO A 190 -2.54 10.66 -11.09
N ASP A 191 -2.29 11.31 -9.96
CA ASP A 191 -1.22 12.27 -9.78
C ASP A 191 0.12 11.52 -9.69
N LEU A 192 1.09 11.99 -10.47
CA LEU A 192 2.46 11.49 -10.44
C LEU A 192 3.32 12.35 -9.49
N PRO A 193 4.16 11.76 -8.63
CA PRO A 193 5.15 12.50 -7.86
C PRO A 193 6.15 13.21 -8.77
N GLU A 194 6.75 14.30 -8.28
CA GLU A 194 7.76 15.06 -9.03
C GLU A 194 8.98 14.22 -9.44
N SER A 195 9.29 13.18 -8.65
CA SER A 195 10.37 12.22 -8.91
C SER A 195 10.06 11.21 -10.02
N ALA A 196 8.83 11.20 -10.56
CA ALA A 196 8.42 10.25 -11.59
C ALA A 196 9.21 10.45 -12.90
N VAL A 197 9.66 9.34 -13.48
CA VAL A 197 10.55 9.32 -14.65
C VAL A 197 9.75 8.91 -15.90
N PRO A 198 9.74 9.74 -16.96
CA PRO A 198 9.08 9.36 -18.21
C PRO A 198 9.83 8.22 -18.91
N ARG A 199 9.10 7.31 -19.55
CA ARG A 199 9.67 6.22 -20.35
C ARG A 199 10.65 6.73 -21.41
N SER A 200 10.39 7.88 -22.04
CA SER A 200 11.29 8.47 -23.06
C SER A 200 12.65 8.95 -22.54
N SER A 201 12.81 9.18 -21.22
CA SER A 201 14.11 9.55 -20.63
C SER A 201 14.95 8.34 -20.23
N LEU A 202 14.40 7.13 -20.28
CA LEU A 202 15.15 5.90 -20.03
C LEU A 202 16.17 5.62 -21.14
N SER A 203 17.30 5.00 -20.77
CA SER A 203 18.26 4.44 -21.73
C SER A 203 17.61 3.38 -22.64
N ASP A 204 18.22 3.05 -23.78
CA ASP A 204 17.67 2.05 -24.69
C ASP A 204 17.49 0.67 -24.04
N GLY A 205 18.39 0.30 -23.11
CA GLY A 205 18.29 -0.94 -22.34
C GLY A 205 17.11 -0.92 -21.40
N GLU A 206 16.98 0.13 -20.59
CA GLU A 206 15.87 0.31 -19.65
C GLU A 206 14.53 0.43 -20.37
N ARG A 207 14.46 1.15 -21.48
CA ARG A 207 13.22 1.29 -22.26
C ARG A 207 12.70 -0.07 -22.75
N ARG A 208 13.58 -0.97 -23.19
CA ARG A 208 13.21 -2.35 -23.55
C ARG A 208 12.70 -3.15 -22.35
N ILE A 209 13.25 -2.91 -21.17
CA ILE A 209 12.79 -3.50 -19.91
C ILE A 209 11.37 -3.00 -19.62
N PHE A 210 11.13 -1.69 -19.66
CA PHE A 210 9.80 -1.10 -19.46
C PHE A 210 8.78 -1.68 -20.43
N ASP A 211 9.08 -1.69 -21.73
CA ASP A 211 8.20 -2.21 -22.79
C ASP A 211 7.86 -3.70 -22.62
N ARG A 212 8.78 -4.47 -22.05
CA ARG A 212 8.57 -5.89 -21.75
C ARG A 212 7.56 -6.06 -20.62
N TRP A 213 7.65 -5.28 -19.54
CA TRP A 213 6.69 -5.33 -18.43
C TRP A 213 5.36 -4.64 -18.74
N ALA A 214 5.32 -3.74 -19.72
CA ALA A 214 4.10 -3.12 -20.23
C ALA A 214 3.24 -4.07 -21.11
N LYS A 215 3.69 -5.31 -21.32
CA LYS A 215 2.87 -6.33 -22.00
C LYS A 215 1.94 -7.01 -20.99
N PRO A 216 0.66 -7.24 -21.35
CA PRO A 216 -0.27 -7.97 -20.50
C PRO A 216 0.31 -9.34 -20.12
N VAL A 217 0.16 -9.70 -18.85
CA VAL A 217 0.55 -11.03 -18.36
C VAL A 217 -0.44 -12.05 -18.92
N LEU A 218 0.05 -13.06 -19.66
CA LEU A 218 -0.78 -14.12 -20.20
C LEU A 218 -1.62 -14.80 -19.09
N GLY A 219 -2.92 -15.00 -19.34
CA GLY A 219 -3.81 -15.70 -18.41
C GLY A 219 -4.29 -14.90 -17.20
N ARG A 220 -3.88 -13.63 -17.08
CA ARG A 220 -4.48 -12.68 -16.15
C ARG A 220 -5.29 -11.65 -16.93
N HIS A 221 -6.60 -11.73 -16.84
CA HIS A 221 -7.40 -10.52 -16.99
C HIS A 221 -7.20 -9.70 -15.73
N VAL A 222 -6.86 -8.42 -15.89
CA VAL A 222 -7.16 -7.42 -14.87
C VAL A 222 -8.65 -7.61 -14.56
N PRO A 223 -9.05 -7.86 -13.30
CA PRO A 223 -10.46 -8.02 -13.02
C PRO A 223 -11.17 -6.77 -13.51
N LEU A 224 -11.96 -6.91 -14.57
CA LEU A 224 -12.94 -5.92 -14.98
C LEU A 224 -13.89 -5.83 -13.78
N THR A 225 -13.83 -4.68 -13.10
CA THR A 225 -14.86 -4.18 -12.18
C THR A 225 -15.52 -5.26 -11.32
N ARG A 226 -15.11 -5.37 -10.06
CA ARG A 226 -15.75 -6.23 -9.06
C ARG A 226 -17.26 -6.10 -9.20
N ASP A 227 -17.94 -7.24 -9.41
CA ASP A 227 -19.37 -7.34 -9.57
C ASP A 227 -20.03 -6.55 -8.43
N GLN A 228 -20.62 -5.38 -8.73
CA GLN A 228 -21.22 -4.45 -7.75
C GLN A 228 -22.48 -5.04 -7.06
N ASN A 229 -22.73 -6.33 -7.28
CA ASN A 229 -23.94 -7.05 -6.91
C ASN A 229 -23.82 -7.83 -5.58
N ALA A 230 -22.71 -7.69 -4.84
CA ALA A 230 -22.67 -8.16 -3.46
C ALA A 230 -23.65 -7.30 -2.63
N SER A 231 -24.82 -7.84 -2.33
CA SER A 231 -25.87 -7.14 -1.59
C SER A 231 -25.47 -6.93 -0.13
N HIS A 232 -24.66 -5.91 0.12
CA HIS A 232 -24.41 -5.38 1.45
C HIS A 232 -25.19 -4.07 1.61
N GLN A 233 -25.75 -3.85 2.79
CA GLN A 233 -26.32 -2.54 3.13
C GLN A 233 -25.21 -1.50 3.01
N PRO A 234 -25.45 -0.36 2.34
CA PRO A 234 -24.45 0.70 2.25
C PRO A 234 -24.02 1.12 3.66
N ARG A 235 -22.72 1.26 3.86
CA ARG A 235 -22.10 1.68 5.13
C ARG A 235 -21.68 3.14 5.13
N LEU A 236 -21.77 3.77 3.97
CA LEU A 236 -21.61 5.20 3.74
C LEU A 236 -22.95 5.77 3.27
N SER A 237 -23.28 6.94 3.78
CA SER A 237 -24.44 7.73 3.33
C SER A 237 -23.97 9.01 2.65
N ALA A 238 -24.69 9.48 1.64
CA ALA A 238 -24.36 10.75 1.00
C ALA A 238 -24.84 11.90 1.88
N VAL A 239 -24.06 12.99 1.95
CA VAL A 239 -24.63 14.29 2.34
C VAL A 239 -25.55 14.80 1.23
N GLU A 240 -26.51 15.66 1.57
CA GLU A 240 -27.54 16.14 0.63
C GLU A 240 -26.98 16.73 -0.67
N THR A 241 -25.79 17.33 -0.60
CA THR A 241 -25.09 17.99 -1.71
C THR A 241 -24.23 17.05 -2.55
N MET A 242 -23.95 15.83 -2.08
CA MET A 242 -23.07 14.86 -2.75
C MET A 242 -23.89 13.83 -3.52
N PRO A 243 -23.63 13.61 -4.83
CA PRO A 243 -24.26 12.53 -5.57
C PRO A 243 -23.92 11.15 -4.97
N PRO A 244 -24.90 10.27 -4.71
CA PRO A 244 -24.64 8.94 -4.11
C PRO A 244 -23.69 8.05 -4.91
N ALA A 245 -23.61 8.24 -6.24
CA ALA A 245 -22.70 7.47 -7.11
C ALA A 245 -21.22 7.66 -6.74
N LEU A 246 -20.85 8.82 -6.18
CA LEU A 246 -19.48 9.13 -5.79
C LEU A 246 -19.01 8.33 -4.56
N LEU A 247 -19.91 7.64 -3.87
CA LEU A 247 -19.57 6.78 -2.72
C LEU A 247 -19.04 5.41 -3.12
N ALA A 248 -19.22 5.00 -4.38
CA ALA A 248 -19.01 3.62 -4.81
C ALA A 248 -17.59 3.11 -4.50
N THR A 249 -16.56 3.88 -4.84
CA THR A 249 -15.16 3.49 -4.63
C THR A 249 -14.80 3.36 -3.14
N ALA A 250 -15.21 4.31 -2.32
CA ALA A 250 -14.98 4.25 -0.87
C ALA A 250 -15.72 3.08 -0.22
N GLN A 251 -16.95 2.79 -0.67
CA GLN A 251 -17.72 1.63 -0.21
C GLN A 251 -17.01 0.31 -0.56
N GLN A 252 -16.42 0.20 -1.75
CA GLN A 252 -15.65 -1.00 -2.13
C GLN A 252 -14.37 -1.17 -1.30
N PHE A 253 -13.66 -0.07 -0.99
CA PHE A 253 -12.54 -0.11 -0.04
C PHE A 253 -12.99 -0.57 1.34
N TYR A 254 -14.11 -0.03 1.86
CA TYR A 254 -14.66 -0.41 3.15
C TYR A 254 -14.88 -1.92 3.23
N GLU A 255 -15.54 -2.49 2.21
CA GLU A 255 -15.83 -3.92 2.14
C GLU A 255 -14.56 -4.77 2.08
N LEU A 256 -13.58 -4.39 1.26
CA LEU A 256 -12.31 -5.10 1.17
C LEU A 256 -11.52 -5.06 2.48
N LEU A 257 -11.51 -3.90 3.15
CA LEU A 257 -10.87 -3.73 4.45
C LEU A 257 -11.55 -4.60 5.51
N GLU A 258 -12.87 -4.58 5.57
CA GLU A 258 -13.65 -5.41 6.48
C GLU A 258 -13.44 -6.91 6.21
N GLU A 259 -13.39 -7.33 4.95
CA GLU A 259 -13.23 -8.73 4.56
C GLU A 259 -11.81 -9.25 4.81
N ARG A 260 -10.79 -8.49 4.40
CA ARG A 260 -9.41 -8.99 4.27
C ARG A 260 -8.47 -8.56 5.38
N LEU A 261 -8.73 -7.42 6.03
CA LEU A 261 -7.81 -6.84 7.02
C LEU A 261 -8.43 -6.80 8.43
N PHE A 262 -9.67 -6.32 8.53
CA PHE A 262 -10.41 -6.06 9.78
C PHE A 262 -11.60 -7.01 9.99
N ASN A 263 -11.46 -8.26 9.52
CA ASN A 263 -12.47 -9.29 9.71
C ASN A 263 -12.58 -9.69 11.18
N GLN A 264 -13.62 -10.46 11.54
CA GLN A 264 -13.89 -10.84 12.93
C GLN A 264 -12.74 -11.57 13.66
N SER A 265 -11.76 -12.13 12.91
CA SER A 265 -10.58 -12.78 13.48
C SER A 265 -9.43 -11.82 13.81
N SER A 266 -9.45 -10.61 13.24
CA SER A 266 -8.53 -9.53 13.56
C SER A 266 -9.08 -8.70 14.72
N GLY A 267 -8.33 -8.63 15.82
CA GLY A 267 -8.86 -8.10 17.08
C GLY A 267 -8.64 -6.59 17.21
N LEU A 268 -9.40 -5.75 16.50
CA LEU A 268 -9.41 -4.32 16.84
C LEU A 268 -9.90 -4.13 18.29
N LYS A 269 -9.12 -3.42 19.10
CA LYS A 269 -9.40 -3.13 20.50
C LYS A 269 -9.25 -1.64 20.78
N LEU A 270 -9.97 -1.16 21.78
CA LEU A 270 -9.80 0.17 22.34
C LEU A 270 -9.03 0.05 23.67
N GLU A 271 -7.81 0.52 23.71
CA GLU A 271 -7.07 0.74 24.96
C GLU A 271 -7.50 2.06 25.59
N VAL A 272 -7.75 2.02 26.89
CA VAL A 272 -8.11 3.18 27.69
C VAL A 272 -7.13 3.28 28.85
N ALA A 273 -6.47 4.42 29.00
CA ALA A 273 -5.54 4.67 30.10
C ALA A 273 -5.77 6.06 30.71
N PRO A 274 -5.84 6.17 32.05
CA PRO A 274 -5.86 7.47 32.70
C PRO A 274 -4.47 8.10 32.59
N THR A 275 -4.44 9.41 32.37
CA THR A 275 -3.20 10.20 32.26
C THR A 275 -3.44 11.61 32.78
N THR A 276 -2.43 12.47 32.71
CA THR A 276 -2.52 13.90 33.01
C THR A 276 -1.93 14.68 31.86
N ILE A 277 -2.56 15.79 31.49
CA ILE A 277 -2.02 16.78 30.55
C ILE A 277 -1.62 18.00 31.36
N THR A 278 -0.44 18.55 31.09
CA THR A 278 -0.04 19.87 31.58
C THR A 278 -0.38 20.89 30.50
N PRO A 279 -1.43 21.72 30.65
CA PRO A 279 -1.74 22.75 29.68
C PRO A 279 -0.61 23.78 29.60
N ILE A 280 -0.39 24.31 28.39
CA ILE A 280 0.48 25.47 28.18
C ILE A 280 -0.44 26.66 27.95
N ALA A 281 -0.29 27.70 28.76
CA ALA A 281 -0.97 28.98 28.60
C ALA A 281 0.05 30.05 28.20
N VAL A 282 -0.43 31.10 27.54
CA VAL A 282 0.40 32.23 27.10
C VAL A 282 -0.04 33.46 27.87
N ASP A 283 0.90 34.17 28.50
CA ASP A 283 0.60 35.43 29.20
C ASP A 283 0.45 36.62 28.24
N ASP A 284 0.03 37.78 28.78
CA ASP A 284 -0.15 39.02 28.01
C ASP A 284 1.14 39.51 27.30
N ASP A 285 2.30 39.04 27.76
CA ASP A 285 3.63 39.35 27.20
C ASP A 285 4.08 38.32 26.15
N GLY A 286 3.24 37.31 25.85
CA GLY A 286 3.54 36.26 24.88
C GLY A 286 4.41 35.12 25.41
N ASN A 287 4.62 35.03 26.73
CA ASN A 287 5.41 33.95 27.33
C ASN A 287 4.54 32.74 27.64
N GLU A 288 4.99 31.58 27.18
CA GLU A 288 4.40 30.30 27.53
C GLU A 288 4.72 29.91 28.97
N TYR A 289 3.71 29.49 29.73
CA TYR A 289 3.85 28.90 31.06
C TYR A 289 2.97 27.66 31.21
N GLU A 290 3.46 26.71 32.00
CA GLU A 290 2.74 25.47 32.32
C GLU A 290 1.69 25.73 33.42
N GLU A 291 0.45 25.33 33.17
CA GLU A 291 -0.62 25.34 34.17
C GLU A 291 -0.59 24.08 35.05
N GLU A 292 -1.45 24.02 36.08
CA GLU A 292 -1.57 22.82 36.90
C GLU A 292 -1.98 21.60 36.05
N PRO A 293 -1.34 20.43 36.23
CA PRO A 293 -1.71 19.22 35.50
C PRO A 293 -3.18 18.86 35.71
N VAL A 294 -3.91 18.66 34.62
CA VAL A 294 -5.33 18.29 34.63
C VAL A 294 -5.51 16.82 34.28
N GLY A 295 -6.56 16.21 34.85
CA GLY A 295 -6.90 14.82 34.55
C GLY A 295 -7.30 14.63 33.08
N ALA A 296 -6.81 13.55 32.48
CA ALA A 296 -7.08 13.22 31.09
C ALA A 296 -7.24 11.71 30.90
N ILE A 297 -7.86 11.33 29.78
CA ILE A 297 -8.04 9.94 29.36
C ILE A 297 -7.41 9.78 27.99
N ARG A 298 -6.55 8.78 27.88
CA ARG A 298 -5.92 8.37 26.63
C ARG A 298 -6.70 7.22 26.03
N PHE A 299 -7.11 7.40 24.78
CA PHE A 299 -7.76 6.40 23.95
C PHE A 299 -6.80 5.96 22.85
N ALA A 300 -6.60 4.65 22.68
CA ALA A 300 -5.79 4.15 21.58
C ALA A 300 -6.47 2.96 20.87
N VAL A 301 -6.50 2.98 19.54
CA VAL A 301 -7.01 1.85 18.74
C VAL A 301 -5.84 0.91 18.48
N GLN A 302 -5.96 -0.31 18.99
CA GLN A 302 -4.96 -1.37 18.88
C GLN A 302 -5.42 -2.41 17.87
N TYR A 303 -4.56 -2.73 16.91
CA TYR A 303 -4.74 -3.85 15.99
C TYR A 303 -4.01 -5.08 16.52
N MET A 304 -4.79 -6.09 16.91
CA MET A 304 -4.26 -7.34 17.44
C MET A 304 -4.16 -8.38 16.32
N GLN A 305 -2.94 -8.69 15.90
CA GLN A 305 -2.65 -9.66 14.85
C GLN A 305 -2.08 -10.96 15.46
N GLN A 306 -2.59 -12.12 15.04
CA GLN A 306 -1.92 -13.38 15.37
C GLN A 306 -0.66 -13.51 14.54
N SER A 307 0.48 -13.74 15.21
CA SER A 307 1.75 -13.94 14.52
C SER A 307 1.66 -15.16 13.59
N ARG A 308 2.06 -14.99 12.34
CA ARG A 308 2.20 -16.10 11.39
C ARG A 308 3.41 -17.00 11.70
N PHE A 309 4.31 -16.57 12.59
CA PHE A 309 5.59 -17.21 12.86
C PHE A 309 5.72 -17.80 14.29
N GLY A 310 4.63 -17.81 15.09
CA GLY A 310 4.64 -18.41 16.42
C GLY A 310 3.36 -18.16 17.22
N ALA A 311 3.26 -18.78 18.41
CA ALA A 311 2.13 -18.58 19.33
C ALA A 311 2.27 -17.24 20.08
N GLY A 312 1.84 -16.15 19.45
CA GLY A 312 1.81 -14.82 20.07
C GLY A 312 0.87 -13.88 19.32
N ILE A 313 0.24 -12.95 20.04
CA ILE A 313 -0.53 -11.85 19.46
C ILE A 313 0.38 -10.62 19.46
N THR A 314 0.57 -10.00 18.31
CA THR A 314 1.19 -8.68 18.19
C THR A 314 0.13 -7.60 18.26
N SER A 315 0.42 -6.53 19.01
CA SER A 315 -0.39 -5.32 19.02
C SER A 315 0.30 -4.23 18.21
N LEU A 316 -0.43 -3.58 17.32
CA LEU A 316 0.02 -2.42 16.59
C LEU A 316 -0.94 -1.27 16.89
N LYS A 317 -0.42 -0.16 17.44
CA LYS A 317 -1.21 1.03 17.73
C LYS A 317 -1.48 1.78 16.43
N LEU A 318 -2.75 1.85 16.03
CA LEU A 318 -3.17 2.51 14.79
C LEU A 318 -3.59 3.96 15.02
N TYR A 319 -4.08 4.26 16.22
CA TYR A 319 -4.54 5.60 16.60
C TYR A 319 -4.30 5.81 18.09
N GLU A 320 -4.04 7.06 18.47
CA GLU A 320 -3.99 7.50 19.86
C GLU A 320 -4.46 8.94 19.95
N GLU A 321 -5.26 9.24 20.97
CA GLU A 321 -5.62 10.60 21.34
C GLU A 321 -5.78 10.70 22.84
N THR A 322 -5.42 11.86 23.39
CA THR A 322 -5.61 12.16 24.81
C THR A 322 -6.56 13.33 24.95
N LEU A 323 -7.64 13.12 25.69
CA LEU A 323 -8.67 14.13 25.95
C LEU A 323 -8.74 14.44 27.44
N ARG A 324 -8.94 15.72 27.78
CA ARG A 324 -9.22 16.13 29.17
C ARG A 324 -10.54 15.50 29.62
N VAL A 325 -10.68 15.25 30.92
CA VAL A 325 -11.92 14.65 31.46
C VAL A 325 -13.16 15.46 31.08
N GLU A 326 -13.08 16.80 31.12
CA GLU A 326 -14.17 17.70 30.71
C GLU A 326 -14.51 17.59 29.21
N GLU A 327 -13.52 17.33 28.36
CA GLU A 327 -13.74 17.12 26.92
C GLU A 327 -14.43 15.78 26.67
N VAL A 328 -14.04 14.72 27.39
CA VAL A 328 -14.71 13.41 27.33
C VAL A 328 -16.18 13.52 27.75
N GLU A 329 -16.51 14.37 28.71
CA GLU A 329 -17.89 14.62 29.14
C GLU A 329 -18.73 15.36 28.09
N ARG A 330 -18.09 16.12 27.20
CA ARG A 330 -18.74 16.88 26.11
C ARG A 330 -18.94 16.06 24.83
N MET A 331 -18.36 14.87 24.73
CA MET A 331 -18.50 14.00 23.57
C MET A 331 -19.98 13.64 23.33
N PRO A 332 -20.47 13.62 22.07
CA PRO A 332 -21.86 13.28 21.77
C PRO A 332 -22.20 11.80 22.00
N TYR A 333 -21.19 10.97 22.28
CA TYR A 333 -21.27 9.53 22.50
C TYR A 333 -20.42 9.11 23.71
N ARG A 334 -20.61 7.88 24.18
CA ARG A 334 -19.87 7.34 25.33
C ARG A 334 -18.87 6.27 24.91
N LEU A 335 -17.61 6.49 25.25
CA LEU A 335 -16.56 5.47 25.20
C LEU A 335 -16.35 4.80 26.56
N PRO A 336 -15.81 3.57 26.60
CA PRO A 336 -15.30 2.98 27.83
C PRO A 336 -14.31 3.93 28.53
N GLN A 337 -14.50 4.18 29.83
CA GLN A 337 -13.60 5.02 30.63
C GLN A 337 -12.77 4.20 31.64
N ALA A 338 -13.17 2.95 31.90
CA ALA A 338 -12.43 2.07 32.78
C ALA A 338 -11.06 1.74 32.14
N PRO A 339 -9.94 1.82 32.87
CA PRO A 339 -8.63 1.50 32.32
C PRO A 339 -8.56 0.05 31.81
N GLY A 340 -7.89 -0.17 30.68
CA GLY A 340 -7.66 -1.49 30.10
C GLY A 340 -8.00 -1.60 28.61
N LEU A 341 -7.96 -2.84 28.10
CA LEU A 341 -8.31 -3.16 26.70
C LEU A 341 -9.77 -3.61 26.59
N HIS A 342 -10.53 -2.90 25.76
CA HIS A 342 -11.95 -3.11 25.52
C HIS A 342 -12.20 -3.56 24.08
N PRO A 343 -13.31 -4.26 23.80
CA PRO A 343 -13.81 -4.38 22.43
C PRO A 343 -13.99 -2.98 21.82
N LEU A 344 -13.57 -2.79 20.57
CA LEU A 344 -13.84 -1.55 19.84
C LEU A 344 -15.37 -1.45 19.60
N PRO A 345 -16.05 -0.37 20.03
CA PRO A 345 -17.48 -0.19 19.78
C PRO A 345 -17.80 -0.23 18.28
N ASP A 346 -18.92 -0.84 17.88
CA ASP A 346 -19.26 -1.06 16.46
C ASP A 346 -19.35 0.25 15.67
N ALA A 347 -19.93 1.30 16.25
CA ALA A 347 -20.00 2.62 15.62
C ALA A 347 -18.60 3.23 15.40
N LEU A 348 -17.71 3.11 16.40
CA LEU A 348 -16.33 3.58 16.29
C LEU A 348 -15.53 2.73 15.27
N ARG A 349 -15.79 1.42 15.22
CA ARG A 349 -15.24 0.56 14.16
C ARG A 349 -15.72 1.00 12.78
N GLY A 350 -17.00 1.35 12.63
CA GLY A 350 -17.57 1.88 11.40
C GLY A 350 -16.90 3.19 10.98
N LEU A 351 -16.79 4.16 11.89
CA LEU A 351 -16.09 5.42 11.67
C LEU A 351 -14.65 5.20 11.23
N PHE A 352 -13.91 4.35 11.95
CA PHE A 352 -12.54 3.98 11.64
C PHE A 352 -12.39 3.40 10.22
N LEU A 353 -13.25 2.46 9.84
CA LEU A 353 -13.23 1.86 8.50
C LEU A 353 -13.60 2.88 7.41
N ARG A 354 -14.61 3.73 7.62
CA ARG A 354 -14.97 4.81 6.67
C ARG A 354 -13.81 5.77 6.45
N HIS A 355 -13.13 6.16 7.52
CA HIS A 355 -11.97 7.05 7.47
C HIS A 355 -10.84 6.48 6.63
N ILE A 356 -10.45 5.23 6.89
CA ILE A 356 -9.41 4.55 6.11
C ILE A 356 -9.84 4.39 4.66
N SER A 357 -11.11 4.06 4.40
CA SER A 357 -11.62 3.86 3.05
C SER A 357 -11.49 5.10 2.19
N TRP A 358 -11.84 6.27 2.74
CA TRP A 358 -11.64 7.55 2.05
C TRP A 358 -10.18 7.90 1.87
N ARG A 359 -9.34 7.61 2.86
CA ARG A 359 -7.89 7.83 2.72
C ARG A 359 -7.30 6.95 1.63
N LEU A 360 -7.67 5.67 1.56
CA LEU A 360 -7.25 4.79 0.47
C LEU A 360 -7.79 5.24 -0.89
N CYS A 361 -8.99 5.84 -0.94
CA CYS A 361 -9.51 6.47 -2.15
C CYS A 361 -8.57 7.57 -2.66
N VAL A 362 -8.12 8.48 -1.78
CA VAL A 362 -7.14 9.52 -2.11
C VAL A 362 -5.79 8.92 -2.50
N LEU A 363 -5.24 8.06 -1.66
CA LEU A 363 -3.90 7.50 -1.87
C LEU A 363 -3.83 6.59 -3.11
N SER A 364 -4.92 5.91 -3.48
CA SER A 364 -4.96 5.11 -4.72
C SER A 364 -4.75 5.95 -5.99
N ARG A 365 -4.96 7.26 -5.91
CA ARG A 365 -4.73 8.22 -6.99
C ARG A 365 -3.43 9.01 -6.84
N ARG A 366 -2.75 8.94 -5.70
CA ARG A 366 -1.44 9.56 -5.48
C ARG A 366 -0.37 8.50 -5.42
N LEU A 367 0.40 8.40 -6.48
CA LEU A 367 1.34 7.29 -6.68
C LEU A 367 2.69 7.58 -6.00
N GLU A 368 2.64 8.15 -4.80
CA GLU A 368 3.82 8.42 -3.98
C GLU A 368 4.45 7.12 -3.47
N ASP A 369 5.73 7.19 -3.11
CA ASP A 369 6.54 6.05 -2.71
C ASP A 369 5.97 5.39 -1.44
N GLY A 370 5.19 4.33 -1.67
CA GLY A 370 4.64 3.46 -0.65
C GLY A 370 3.38 4.00 0.01
N LEU A 371 2.31 3.20 -0.02
CA LEU A 371 1.17 3.35 0.89
C LEU A 371 1.63 3.01 2.32
N PHE A 372 2.36 3.92 2.95
CA PHE A 372 2.79 3.78 4.34
C PHE A 372 1.65 4.22 5.25
N PHE A 373 1.00 3.25 5.89
CA PHE A 373 -0.23 3.44 6.65
C PHE A 373 -0.05 4.18 7.99
N LEU A 374 1.17 4.55 8.42
CA LEU A 374 1.48 4.59 9.87
C LEU A 374 2.03 5.87 10.49
N GLY A 375 1.88 7.03 9.86
CA GLY A 375 2.04 8.30 10.56
C GLY A 375 0.92 9.28 10.22
N GLY A 376 0.03 9.63 11.16
CA GLY A 376 -0.92 10.74 11.01
C GLY A 376 -2.24 10.46 10.27
N HIS A 377 -2.39 9.36 9.52
CA HIS A 377 -3.57 9.17 8.66
C HIS A 377 -4.92 9.03 9.37
N LEU A 378 -4.91 8.66 10.65
CA LEU A 378 -6.10 8.58 11.52
C LEU A 378 -6.20 9.77 12.49
N GLN A 379 -5.39 10.81 12.35
CA GLN A 379 -5.55 12.02 13.14
C GLN A 379 -6.94 12.61 12.97
N ASP A 380 -7.43 13.22 14.05
CA ASP A 380 -8.77 13.80 14.17
C ASP A 380 -9.93 12.79 14.03
N LEU A 381 -9.67 11.50 14.27
CA LEU A 381 -10.69 10.46 14.21
C LEU A 381 -11.82 10.69 15.23
N LEU A 382 -11.49 10.90 16.52
CA LEU A 382 -12.52 11.14 17.53
C LEU A 382 -12.86 12.62 17.68
N SER A 383 -11.85 13.49 17.60
CA SER A 383 -12.03 14.93 17.82
C SER A 383 -10.95 15.72 17.09
N ALA A 384 -11.25 16.96 16.73
CA ALA A 384 -10.33 17.87 16.05
C ALA A 384 -10.34 19.23 16.76
N GLN A 385 -9.20 19.92 16.80
CA GLN A 385 -9.15 21.33 17.17
C GLN A 385 -8.88 22.12 15.89
N PRO A 386 -9.89 22.74 15.26
CA PRO A 386 -9.67 23.49 14.04
C PRO A 386 -8.93 24.80 14.30
N ASP A 387 -8.01 25.14 13.41
CA ASP A 387 -7.10 26.28 13.56
C ASP A 387 -7.83 27.64 13.54
N ASN A 388 -9.00 27.69 12.89
CA ASN A 388 -9.89 28.85 12.83
C ASN A 388 -11.15 28.70 13.68
N SER A 389 -11.06 27.98 14.80
CA SER A 389 -12.15 27.80 15.75
C SER A 389 -11.64 27.76 17.18
N ASP A 390 -12.28 28.52 18.07
CA ASP A 390 -12.03 28.45 19.52
C ASP A 390 -12.61 27.18 20.18
N SER A 391 -13.41 26.41 19.44
CA SER A 391 -14.09 25.21 19.95
C SER A 391 -13.58 23.93 19.30
N ARG A 392 -13.29 22.93 20.13
CA ARG A 392 -13.00 21.56 19.71
C ARG A 392 -14.23 20.90 19.09
N PHE A 393 -14.03 20.26 17.95
CA PHE A 393 -15.00 19.42 17.26
C PHE A 393 -14.94 17.97 17.77
N PHE A 394 -16.08 17.28 17.85
CA PHE A 394 -16.14 15.84 18.14
C PHE A 394 -16.91 15.11 17.04
N SER A 395 -16.29 14.08 16.46
CA SER A 395 -16.87 13.25 15.41
C SER A 395 -18.04 12.43 15.96
N ASP A 396 -19.17 12.36 15.24
CA ASP A 396 -20.26 11.44 15.60
C ASP A 396 -20.06 10.09 14.87
N PRO A 397 -19.70 9.00 15.57
CA PRO A 397 -19.45 7.71 14.93
C PRO A 397 -20.71 7.08 14.30
N GLU A 398 -21.90 7.48 14.76
CA GLU A 398 -23.19 7.01 14.24
C GLU A 398 -23.60 7.77 12.96
N ASP A 399 -22.99 8.92 12.66
CA ASP A 399 -23.27 9.66 11.44
C ASP A 399 -22.51 9.04 10.25
N GLU A 400 -23.18 8.13 9.55
CA GLU A 400 -22.64 7.43 8.37
C GLU A 400 -22.38 8.33 7.16
N ARG A 401 -22.78 9.62 7.22
CA ARG A 401 -22.46 10.60 6.19
C ARG A 401 -20.99 11.03 6.24
N PHE A 402 -20.33 10.88 7.38
CA PHE A 402 -18.96 11.32 7.59
C PHE A 402 -18.02 10.15 7.96
N PRO A 403 -16.71 10.27 7.63
CA PRO A 403 -16.15 11.33 6.81
C PRO A 403 -16.46 11.14 5.31
N PHE A 404 -16.18 12.16 4.49
CA PHE A 404 -16.16 12.07 3.03
C PHE A 404 -15.05 12.92 2.41
N LEU A 405 -14.50 12.49 1.28
CA LEU A 405 -13.55 13.29 0.50
C LEU A 405 -14.29 14.46 -0.17
N ALA A 406 -13.70 15.64 -0.19
CA ALA A 406 -14.18 16.78 -0.97
C ALA A 406 -13.05 17.75 -1.31
N GLY A 407 -13.31 18.70 -2.21
CA GLY A 407 -12.39 19.78 -2.53
C GLY A 407 -12.79 21.07 -1.82
N PHE A 408 -11.85 21.69 -1.13
CA PHE A 408 -11.97 23.04 -0.55
C PHE A 408 -11.45 24.06 -1.57
N ARG A 409 -12.35 24.91 -2.08
CA ARG A 409 -12.06 25.94 -3.07
C ARG A 409 -11.38 27.15 -2.41
N CYS A 410 -10.12 27.42 -2.81
CA CYS A 410 -9.33 28.58 -2.42
C CYS A 410 -8.84 29.32 -3.68
N GLY A 411 -9.62 30.30 -4.15
CA GLY A 411 -9.34 30.98 -5.41
C GLY A 411 -9.40 30.00 -6.59
N GLU A 412 -8.35 29.91 -7.39
CA GLU A 412 -8.25 28.93 -8.48
C GLU A 412 -7.87 27.53 -7.98
N ASN A 413 -7.35 27.41 -6.75
CA ASN A 413 -6.91 26.14 -6.18
C ASN A 413 -8.08 25.35 -5.60
N LEU A 414 -8.02 24.02 -5.73
CA LEU A 414 -8.94 23.10 -5.11
C LEU A 414 -8.16 22.15 -4.20
N VAL A 415 -8.17 22.43 -2.89
CA VAL A 415 -7.41 21.67 -1.90
C VAL A 415 -8.20 20.41 -1.51
N PRO A 416 -7.63 19.21 -1.65
CA PRO A 416 -8.31 17.99 -1.22
C PRO A 416 -8.40 17.94 0.30
N VAL A 417 -9.61 17.74 0.82
CA VAL A 417 -9.91 17.67 2.26
C VAL A 417 -10.78 16.45 2.57
N LEU A 418 -10.58 15.86 3.74
CA LEU A 418 -11.48 14.90 4.33
C LEU A 418 -12.42 15.65 5.28
N VAL A 419 -13.70 15.69 4.95
CA VAL A 419 -14.72 16.33 5.79
C VAL A 419 -15.10 15.37 6.91
N LEU A 420 -14.78 15.73 8.15
CA LEU A 420 -14.92 14.89 9.36
C LEU A 420 -16.32 14.97 9.97
N GLY A 421 -17.02 16.09 9.77
CA GLY A 421 -18.35 16.32 10.33
C GLY A 421 -18.79 17.77 10.19
N MET A 422 -19.83 18.14 10.93
CA MET A 422 -20.37 19.50 10.96
C MET A 422 -20.27 20.12 12.35
N GLN A 423 -19.86 21.38 12.38
CA GLN A 423 -19.86 22.23 13.57
C GLN A 423 -20.47 23.59 13.20
N ASP A 424 -21.52 23.99 13.94
CA ASP A 424 -22.18 25.29 13.77
C ASP A 424 -22.61 25.63 12.32
N GLY A 425 -23.02 24.60 11.57
CA GLY A 425 -23.46 24.73 10.17
C GLY A 425 -22.32 24.76 9.14
N SER A 426 -21.07 24.70 9.58
CA SER A 426 -19.87 24.57 8.75
C SER A 426 -19.30 23.16 8.80
N TYR A 427 -18.48 22.80 7.83
CA TYR A 427 -17.76 21.53 7.80
C TYR A 427 -16.44 21.63 8.54
N VAL A 428 -16.10 20.60 9.31
CA VAL A 428 -14.76 20.44 9.86
C VAL A 428 -13.97 19.59 8.88
N CYS A 429 -12.91 20.15 8.32
CA CYS A 429 -12.15 19.61 7.20
C CYS A 429 -10.71 19.36 7.62
N ARG A 430 -10.18 18.19 7.25
CA ARG A 430 -8.77 17.85 7.41
C ARG A 430 -8.09 17.84 6.03
N PRO A 431 -7.09 18.69 5.78
CA PRO A 431 -6.31 18.65 4.53
C PRO A 431 -5.80 17.26 4.24
N GLN A 432 -5.73 16.89 2.97
CA GLN A 432 -5.18 15.61 2.53
C GLN A 432 -3.80 15.76 1.89
N GLN A 433 -3.27 16.97 1.76
CA GLN A 433 -1.89 17.27 1.34
C GLN A 433 -1.45 18.57 1.97
N ASP A 434 -0.13 18.76 2.04
CA ASP A 434 0.45 20.04 2.44
C ASP A 434 0.27 21.07 1.32
N VAL A 435 -0.26 22.25 1.65
CA VAL A 435 -0.47 23.34 0.71
C VAL A 435 -0.19 24.68 1.38
N GLU A 436 0.58 25.52 0.69
CA GLU A 436 0.69 26.95 1.01
C GLU A 436 -0.16 27.76 0.03
N LEU A 437 -1.00 28.64 0.57
CA LEU A 437 -1.90 29.50 -0.19
C LEU A 437 -1.63 30.97 0.15
N ASP A 438 -1.41 31.78 -0.87
CA ASP A 438 -1.29 33.22 -0.70
C ASP A 438 -2.60 33.79 -0.15
N GLU A 439 -2.52 34.84 0.68
CA GLU A 439 -3.69 35.49 1.28
C GLU A 439 -4.79 35.80 0.27
N GLU A 440 -4.44 36.24 -0.94
CA GLU A 440 -5.36 36.59 -2.02
C GLU A 440 -6.19 35.40 -2.53
N GLN A 441 -5.68 34.17 -2.37
CA GLN A 441 -6.35 32.93 -2.74
C GLN A 441 -7.28 32.42 -1.63
N VAL A 442 -7.05 32.84 -0.37
CA VAL A 442 -7.86 32.40 0.77
C VAL A 442 -9.21 33.08 0.75
N ALA A 443 -10.28 32.26 0.65
CA ALA A 443 -11.65 32.72 0.58
C ALA A 443 -12.02 33.67 1.73
N THR A 444 -12.66 34.79 1.39
CA THR A 444 -13.06 35.82 2.36
C THR A 444 -14.17 35.37 3.31
N GLU A 445 -14.90 34.33 2.92
CA GLU A 445 -16.02 33.72 3.63
C GLU A 445 -15.56 32.78 4.74
N LEU A 446 -14.27 32.47 4.81
CA LEU A 446 -13.69 31.61 5.83
C LEU A 446 -13.82 32.27 7.22
N GLN A 447 -14.34 31.50 8.18
CA GLN A 447 -14.48 31.98 9.57
C GLN A 447 -13.09 32.20 10.18
N GLN A 448 -12.94 33.25 10.99
CA GLN A 448 -11.69 33.60 11.69
C GLN A 448 -10.45 33.52 10.77
N ARG A 449 -10.57 33.99 9.53
CA ARG A 449 -9.53 33.93 8.49
C ARG A 449 -8.19 34.51 8.96
N GLU A 450 -8.24 35.55 9.79
CA GLU A 450 -7.08 36.19 10.40
C GLU A 450 -6.26 35.29 11.34
N LEU A 451 -6.82 34.18 11.82
CA LEU A 451 -6.09 33.22 12.67
C LEU A 451 -5.29 32.21 11.85
N VAL A 452 -5.72 31.94 10.62
CA VAL A 452 -5.10 30.93 9.73
C VAL A 452 -4.24 31.55 8.64
N VAL A 453 -4.41 32.84 8.34
CA VAL A 453 -3.51 33.60 7.48
C VAL A 453 -2.49 34.32 8.34
N VAL A 454 -1.27 33.79 8.39
CA VAL A 454 -0.14 34.36 9.14
C VAL A 454 0.90 34.86 8.16
N ASP A 455 1.37 36.09 8.34
CA ASP A 455 2.36 36.72 7.45
C ASP A 455 1.98 36.71 5.95
N GLY A 456 0.67 36.75 5.66
CA GLY A 456 0.13 36.78 4.30
C GLY A 456 0.00 35.41 3.62
N VAL A 457 0.18 34.31 4.35
CA VAL A 457 0.07 32.95 3.83
C VAL A 457 -0.81 32.11 4.75
N MET A 458 -1.62 31.23 4.17
CA MET A 458 -2.28 30.15 4.89
C MET A 458 -1.60 28.83 4.54
N THR A 459 -1.12 28.12 5.55
CA THR A 459 -0.53 26.79 5.37
C THR A 459 -1.45 25.72 5.92
N LEU A 460 -1.80 24.76 5.08
CA LEU A 460 -2.61 23.60 5.43
C LEU A 460 -1.71 22.37 5.44
N TRP A 461 -1.71 21.61 6.55
CA TRP A 461 -0.86 20.44 6.74
C TRP A 461 -1.70 19.15 6.79
N ASP A 462 -1.36 18.12 5.99
CA ASP A 462 -2.04 16.81 5.94
C ASP A 462 -1.95 16.07 7.29
N ALA A 463 -0.85 16.28 8.01
CA ALA A 463 -0.51 15.53 9.22
C ALA A 463 -0.67 16.32 10.53
N LEU A 464 -1.19 17.55 10.51
CA LEU A 464 -1.24 18.40 11.71
C LEU A 464 -2.45 19.35 11.80
N GLY A 465 -3.14 19.67 10.69
CA GLY A 465 -4.15 20.74 10.68
C GLY A 465 -5.58 20.25 10.48
N SER A 466 -6.54 20.98 11.06
CA SER A 466 -7.95 20.90 10.70
C SER A 466 -8.54 22.31 10.62
N ILE A 467 -9.56 22.50 9.80
CA ILE A 467 -10.11 23.82 9.51
C ILE A 467 -11.62 23.77 9.33
N VAL A 468 -12.33 24.77 9.84
CA VAL A 468 -13.77 24.95 9.66
C VAL A 468 -14.03 25.69 8.36
N VAL A 469 -14.71 25.02 7.43
CA VAL A 469 -14.99 25.50 6.07
C VAL A 469 -16.50 25.61 5.83
N PRO A 470 -17.00 26.77 5.36
CA PRO A 470 -18.39 26.88 4.93
C PRO A 470 -18.75 25.89 3.81
N PRO A 471 -19.95 25.28 3.82
CA PRO A 471 -20.37 24.33 2.77
C PRO A 471 -20.33 24.90 1.35
N ALA A 472 -20.47 26.22 1.21
CA ALA A 472 -20.42 26.92 -0.08
C ALA A 472 -19.06 26.85 -0.78
N LEU A 473 -17.99 26.54 -0.04
CA LEU A 473 -16.62 26.40 -0.56
C LEU A 473 -16.22 24.93 -0.79
N ILE A 474 -17.14 23.99 -0.59
CA ILE A 474 -16.91 22.56 -0.77
C ILE A 474 -17.44 22.10 -2.12
N GLU A 475 -16.59 21.40 -2.87
CA GLU A 475 -16.88 20.84 -4.19
C GLU A 475 -16.61 19.33 -4.23
N TYR A 476 -17.25 18.65 -5.18
CA TYR A 476 -17.11 17.21 -5.39
C TYR A 476 -16.57 16.93 -6.79
N PRO A 477 -15.25 17.12 -7.03
CA PRO A 477 -14.66 16.88 -8.34
C PRO A 477 -14.77 15.40 -8.71
N GLU A 478 -15.61 15.09 -9.68
CA GLU A 478 -15.89 13.72 -10.15
C GLU A 478 -14.62 12.87 -10.41
N PRO A 479 -13.54 13.41 -11.01
CA PRO A 479 -12.33 12.62 -11.26
C PRO A 479 -11.73 11.99 -10.00
N TRP A 480 -11.85 12.62 -8.82
CA TRP A 480 -11.30 12.07 -7.58
C TRP A 480 -12.00 10.75 -7.16
N TYR A 481 -13.27 10.58 -7.52
CA TYR A 481 -14.09 9.43 -7.12
C TYR A 481 -14.13 8.32 -8.16
N ASN A 482 -14.20 8.70 -9.45
CA ASN A 482 -14.45 7.77 -10.55
C ASN A 482 -13.23 7.59 -11.47
N GLY A 483 -12.29 8.53 -11.46
CA GLY A 483 -11.14 8.47 -12.34
C GLY A 483 -10.20 7.31 -12.03
N VAL A 484 -9.25 7.12 -12.94
CA VAL A 484 -8.24 6.07 -12.90
C VAL A 484 -7.46 6.12 -11.59
N ARG A 485 -7.17 4.95 -11.04
CA ARG A 485 -6.46 4.73 -9.77
C ARG A 485 -5.71 3.41 -9.78
N MET A 486 -4.79 3.22 -8.85
CA MET A 486 -4.25 1.90 -8.55
C MET A 486 -5.38 0.98 -8.06
N SER A 487 -5.39 -0.27 -8.54
CA SER A 487 -6.49 -1.19 -8.23
C SER A 487 -6.73 -1.36 -6.73
N LEU A 488 -7.99 -1.50 -6.31
CA LEU A 488 -8.34 -1.67 -4.90
C LEU A 488 -7.63 -2.87 -4.28
N ASP A 489 -7.57 -3.99 -5.02
CA ASP A 489 -6.93 -5.21 -4.56
C ASP A 489 -5.43 -5.01 -4.27
N GLN A 490 -4.73 -4.32 -5.17
CA GLN A 490 -3.32 -3.99 -5.00
C GLN A 490 -3.14 -3.03 -3.82
N THR A 491 -3.96 -1.98 -3.73
CA THR A 491 -3.92 -0.97 -2.67
C THR A 491 -4.11 -1.63 -1.30
N VAL A 492 -5.19 -2.41 -1.11
CA VAL A 492 -5.47 -3.12 0.14
C VAL A 492 -4.40 -4.17 0.44
N SER A 493 -3.91 -4.89 -0.56
CA SER A 493 -2.82 -5.87 -0.38
C SER A 493 -1.52 -5.21 0.06
N GLN A 494 -1.20 -4.02 -0.45
CA GLN A 494 -0.06 -3.22 0.00
C GLN A 494 -0.28 -2.77 1.45
N THR A 495 -1.46 -2.24 1.80
CA THR A 495 -1.79 -1.87 3.19
C THR A 495 -1.60 -3.04 4.16
N ILE A 496 -2.09 -4.23 3.81
CA ILE A 496 -1.92 -5.45 4.64
C ILE A 496 -0.44 -5.80 4.81
N ARG A 497 0.37 -5.70 3.74
CA ARG A 497 1.82 -5.98 3.82
C ARG A 497 2.52 -4.95 4.70
N SER A 498 2.22 -3.67 4.53
CA SER A 498 2.79 -2.59 5.35
C SER A 498 2.49 -2.81 6.83
N LEU A 499 1.23 -3.11 7.17
CA LEU A 499 0.83 -3.42 8.55
C LEU A 499 1.57 -4.63 9.13
N ALA A 500 1.74 -5.69 8.35
CA ALA A 500 2.48 -6.88 8.79
C ALA A 500 3.96 -6.59 9.06
N LEU A 501 4.60 -5.75 8.24
CA LEU A 501 5.99 -5.32 8.43
C LEU A 501 6.14 -4.45 9.69
N LEU A 502 5.19 -3.53 9.91
CA LEU A 502 5.24 -2.63 11.07
C LEU A 502 4.94 -3.37 12.38
N SER A 503 4.03 -4.34 12.34
CA SER A 503 3.84 -5.27 13.46
C SER A 503 5.09 -6.11 13.75
N PHE A 504 5.96 -6.37 12.78
CA PHE A 504 7.23 -7.06 13.01
C PHE A 504 8.26 -6.13 13.66
N ALA A 505 8.40 -4.90 13.15
CA ALA A 505 9.28 -3.89 13.73
C ALA A 505 8.91 -3.54 15.19
N SER A 506 7.62 -3.45 15.50
CA SER A 506 7.16 -3.12 16.86
C SER A 506 7.41 -4.22 17.89
N GLN A 507 7.75 -5.46 17.50
CA GLN A 507 8.09 -6.53 18.44
C GLN A 507 9.45 -6.34 19.10
N ASP A 508 10.37 -5.60 18.49
CA ASP A 508 11.74 -5.44 19.00
C ASP A 508 11.84 -4.35 20.09
N ASP A 509 10.92 -3.39 20.13
CA ASP A 509 10.89 -2.31 21.14
C ASP A 509 10.25 -2.73 22.48
N ASP A 510 9.39 -3.74 22.49
CA ASP A 510 8.65 -4.19 23.69
C ASP A 510 9.46 -5.10 24.65
N THR A 511 10.79 -5.08 24.58
CA THR A 511 11.66 -5.74 25.58
C THR A 511 11.73 -5.02 26.94
N SER A 512 10.84 -4.05 27.19
CA SER A 512 10.67 -3.37 28.47
C SER A 512 9.34 -3.72 29.17
N GLY A 513 8.95 -5.00 29.14
CA GLY A 513 8.02 -5.60 30.11
C GLY A 513 8.71 -5.99 31.44
N PRO A 514 7.98 -6.11 32.56
CA PRO A 514 8.54 -6.19 33.90
C PRO A 514 9.43 -7.43 34.06
N ALA A 515 10.60 -7.24 34.67
CA ALA A 515 11.57 -8.30 34.92
C ALA A 515 10.95 -9.49 35.67
N VAL A 516 10.61 -10.55 34.92
CA VAL A 516 10.49 -11.89 35.50
C VAL A 516 11.87 -12.52 35.40
N SER A 517 12.50 -12.65 36.55
CA SER A 517 13.78 -13.31 36.73
C SER A 517 13.69 -14.77 36.32
N GLU A 518 14.21 -15.13 35.14
CA GLU A 518 14.63 -16.50 34.87
C GLU A 518 16.06 -16.50 34.31
N ASN A 519 16.97 -17.06 35.12
CA ASN A 519 18.31 -17.47 34.74
C ASN A 519 18.25 -18.36 33.50
N ARG A 520 19.04 -18.04 32.46
CA ARG A 520 19.95 -19.00 31.82
C ARG A 520 20.86 -18.33 30.80
N ASP A 521 22.16 -18.41 31.10
CA ASP A 521 23.26 -18.22 30.17
C ASP A 521 23.17 -19.20 28.97
N ASN A 522 23.76 -18.76 27.85
CA ASN A 522 24.06 -19.49 26.60
C ASN A 522 23.09 -19.32 25.41
N ALA A 523 22.70 -18.08 25.09
CA ALA A 523 22.09 -17.73 23.79
C ALA A 523 22.54 -16.35 23.26
N SER A 524 23.78 -15.93 23.56
CA SER A 524 24.22 -14.54 23.34
C SER A 524 24.60 -14.21 21.89
N ASP A 525 25.07 -15.16 21.08
CA ASP A 525 25.70 -14.80 19.80
C ASP A 525 24.70 -14.68 18.63
N GLY A 526 23.63 -15.48 18.61
CA GLY A 526 22.57 -15.35 17.60
C GLY A 526 21.66 -14.14 17.82
N LYS A 527 21.45 -13.74 19.08
CA LYS A 527 20.69 -12.53 19.45
C LYS A 527 21.47 -11.25 19.19
N LEU A 528 22.81 -11.29 19.23
CA LEU A 528 23.64 -10.13 18.90
C LEU A 528 23.60 -9.83 17.39
N LEU A 529 23.64 -10.86 16.53
CA LEU A 529 23.51 -10.69 15.08
C LEU A 529 22.13 -10.15 14.68
N LEU A 530 21.05 -10.65 15.30
CA LEU A 530 19.69 -10.13 15.08
C LEU A 530 19.54 -8.69 15.60
N LYS A 531 20.19 -8.35 16.73
CA LYS A 531 20.25 -6.97 17.25
C LYS A 531 20.97 -6.00 16.33
N TRP A 532 22.04 -6.44 15.66
CA TRP A 532 22.73 -5.59 14.67
C TRP A 532 21.91 -5.40 13.40
N MET A 533 21.16 -6.41 12.95
CA MET A 533 20.26 -6.28 11.79
C MET A 533 19.02 -5.42 12.11
N GLY A 534 18.43 -5.58 13.31
CA GLY A 534 17.31 -4.76 13.78
C GLY A 534 17.72 -3.31 14.01
N ALA A 535 18.87 -3.07 14.66
CA ALA A 535 19.41 -1.72 14.83
C ALA A 535 19.80 -1.06 13.49
N ALA A 536 20.28 -1.83 12.51
CA ALA A 536 20.52 -1.32 11.17
C ALA A 536 19.22 -0.91 10.48
N ALA A 537 18.15 -1.70 10.59
CA ALA A 537 16.82 -1.35 10.06
C ALA A 537 16.19 -0.15 10.77
N ILE A 538 16.39 0.00 12.09
CA ILE A 538 15.92 1.14 12.87
C ILE A 538 16.68 2.41 12.51
N VAL A 539 18.01 2.35 12.36
CA VAL A 539 18.80 3.49 11.85
C VAL A 539 18.40 3.82 10.40
N PHE A 540 18.08 2.81 9.58
CA PHE A 540 17.60 3.01 8.21
C PHE A 540 16.27 3.79 8.18
N VAL A 541 15.28 3.40 9.00
CA VAL A 541 13.98 4.09 9.08
C VAL A 541 14.10 5.47 9.75
N PHE A 542 14.93 5.63 10.78
CA PHE A 542 15.10 6.92 11.47
C PHE A 542 15.91 7.94 10.67
N VAL A 543 16.89 7.50 9.85
CA VAL A 543 17.62 8.39 8.94
C VAL A 543 16.74 8.83 7.77
N MET A 544 15.80 7.99 7.31
CA MET A 544 14.77 8.39 6.33
C MET A 544 13.84 9.50 6.84
N ILE A 545 13.61 9.59 8.15
CA ILE A 545 12.77 10.64 8.77
C ILE A 545 13.55 11.97 8.94
N LEU A 546 14.88 11.92 9.06
CA LEU A 546 15.69 13.09 9.45
C LEU A 546 16.41 13.80 8.30
N VAL A 547 16.39 13.23 7.08
CA VAL A 547 17.05 13.81 5.89
C VAL A 547 16.05 14.22 4.79
N GLY A 548 14.75 14.01 5.02
CA GLY A 548 13.65 14.51 4.18
C GLY A 548 13.09 15.88 4.60
N TYR A 549 13.94 16.77 5.13
CA TYR A 549 13.67 18.20 5.33
C TYR A 549 14.74 19.03 4.63
#